data_AF-A0A7H8NFG8-F1
#
_entry.id   AF-A0A7H8NFG8-F1
#
_cell.length_a   1.000
_cell.length_b   1.000
_cell.length_c   1.000
_cell.angle_alpha   90.00
_cell.angle_beta   90.00
_cell.angle_gamma   90.00
#
_symmetry.space_group_name_H-M   'P 1'
#
loop_
_entity.id
_entity.type
_entity.pdbx_description
1 polymer ?
#
loop_
_entity_poly.entity_id
_entity_poly.type
_entity_poly.pdbx_seq_one_letter_code
_entity_poly.pdbx_strand_id
1 'polypeptide(L)'
;MNPVAKREPTREDVVACWVGLVEGRVRRDQAHAWAARWVEAEEAHIRDPLVRSALLRLHGFDMICVNAQGNVMRHGGQGEFVYSITEIASALEQWRQDCAVFDSDPAGFPEREREAARAYRRHQGEV
;
A
#
# COMPACT_ATOMS: atom_id res chain seq x y z
N MET A 1 18.06 26.70 1.44
CA MET A 1 17.04 25.77 1.97
C MET A 1 17.77 24.50 2.41
N ASN A 2 17.76 24.20 3.72
CA ASN A 2 18.32 22.94 4.22
C ASN A 2 17.46 21.78 3.71
N PRO A 3 18.04 20.71 3.12
CA PRO A 3 17.29 19.50 2.87
C PRO A 3 16.98 18.90 4.24
N VAL A 4 15.72 18.97 4.66
CA VAL A 4 15.26 18.21 5.83
C VAL A 4 15.58 16.76 5.51
N ALA A 5 16.51 16.16 6.27
CA ALA A 5 16.88 14.77 6.11
C ALA A 5 15.59 13.95 6.04
N LYS A 6 15.43 13.22 4.92
CA LYS A 6 14.21 12.47 4.61
C LYS A 6 14.14 11.30 5.59
N ARG A 7 13.51 11.52 6.76
CA ARG A 7 13.30 10.46 7.75
C ARG A 7 12.42 9.39 7.12
N GLU A 8 12.87 8.15 7.18
CA GLU A 8 12.10 6.96 6.81
C GLU A 8 10.69 7.02 7.45
N PRO A 9 9.62 6.69 6.69
CA PRO A 9 8.27 6.70 7.23
C PRO A 9 8.14 5.60 8.29
N THR A 10 7.39 5.91 9.34
CA THR A 10 7.07 4.98 10.41
C THR A 10 5.70 4.33 10.16
N ARG A 11 5.36 3.30 10.94
CA ARG A 11 4.00 2.73 10.95
C ARG A 11 2.94 3.76 11.31
N GLU A 12 3.26 4.71 12.20
CA GLU A 12 2.35 5.81 12.56
C GLU A 12 2.10 6.76 11.38
N ASP A 13 3.15 7.11 10.62
CA ASP A 13 3.03 7.95 9.42
C ASP A 13 2.13 7.26 8.37
N VAL A 14 2.31 5.95 8.19
CA VAL A 14 1.46 5.12 7.33
C VAL A 14 0.00 5.14 7.80
N VAL A 15 -0.25 4.89 9.09
CA VAL A 15 -1.61 4.90 9.66
C VAL A 15 -2.27 6.25 9.46
N ALA A 16 -1.57 7.35 9.73
CA ALA A 16 -2.11 8.70 9.57
C ALA A 16 -2.52 8.98 8.12
N CYS A 17 -1.67 8.61 7.15
CA CYS A 17 -1.97 8.75 5.72
C CYS A 17 -3.17 7.90 5.31
N TRP A 18 -3.18 6.62 5.69
CA TRP A 18 -4.19 5.65 5.27
C TRP A 18 -5.56 5.91 5.91
N VAL A 19 -5.61 6.26 7.20
CA VAL A 19 -6.84 6.70 7.87
C VAL A 19 -7.34 8.00 7.23
N GLY A 20 -6.44 8.94 6.95
CA GLY A 20 -6.79 10.16 6.23
C GLY A 20 -7.42 9.86 4.87
N LEU A 21 -6.95 8.84 4.16
CA LEU A 21 -7.50 8.40 2.88
C LEU A 21 -8.90 7.80 3.04
N VAL A 22 -9.09 6.90 4.01
CA VAL A 22 -10.40 6.27 4.30
C VAL A 22 -11.45 7.31 4.70
N GLU A 23 -11.05 8.30 5.50
CA GLU A 23 -11.94 9.38 5.97
C GLU A 23 -12.10 10.52 4.95
N GLY A 24 -11.46 10.44 3.78
CA GLY A 24 -11.53 11.47 2.73
C GLY A 24 -10.78 12.77 3.04
N ARG A 25 -9.98 12.81 4.11
CA ARG A 25 -9.10 13.94 4.47
C ARG A 25 -7.83 13.99 3.60
N VAL A 26 -7.39 12.85 3.07
CA VAL A 26 -6.30 12.70 2.13
C VAL A 26 -6.88 12.14 0.84
N ARG A 27 -6.55 12.74 -0.31
CA ARG A 27 -6.96 12.22 -1.61
C ARG A 27 -6.06 11.08 -2.07
N ARG A 28 -6.55 10.26 -3.02
CA ARG A 28 -5.79 9.14 -3.60
C ARG A 28 -4.50 9.59 -4.28
N ASP A 29 -4.55 10.65 -5.08
CA ASP A 29 -3.38 11.24 -5.74
C ASP A 29 -2.32 11.72 -4.72
N GLN A 30 -2.77 12.27 -3.58
CA GLN A 30 -1.87 12.71 -2.50
C GLN A 30 -1.22 11.52 -1.78
N ALA A 31 -2.00 10.48 -1.46
CA ALA A 31 -1.48 9.26 -0.86
C ALA A 31 -0.49 8.55 -1.81
N HIS A 32 -0.83 8.47 -3.09
CA HIS A 32 0.04 7.95 -4.13
C HIS A 32 1.34 8.74 -4.23
N ALA A 33 1.28 10.07 -4.37
CA ALA A 33 2.49 10.90 -4.47
C ALA A 33 3.37 10.83 -3.21
N TRP A 34 2.76 10.72 -2.04
CA TRP A 34 3.49 10.52 -0.79
C TRP A 34 4.23 9.17 -0.78
N ALA A 35 3.56 8.09 -1.18
CA ALA A 35 4.13 6.75 -1.26
C ALA A 35 5.19 6.61 -2.38
N ALA A 36 4.93 7.17 -3.57
CA ALA A 36 5.79 7.14 -4.76
C ALA A 36 7.23 7.55 -4.45
N ARG A 37 7.39 8.58 -3.61
CA ARG A 37 8.70 9.07 -3.15
C ARG A 37 9.56 7.99 -2.49
N TRP A 38 8.97 6.91 -1.99
CA TRP A 38 9.65 5.83 -1.30
C TRP A 38 9.73 4.56 -2.14
N VAL A 39 8.68 4.22 -2.89
CA VAL A 39 8.67 3.00 -3.71
C VAL A 39 9.39 3.16 -5.05
N GLU A 40 9.45 4.37 -5.61
CA GLU A 40 10.10 4.61 -6.91
C GLU A 40 11.55 5.11 -6.78
N ALA A 41 11.98 5.47 -5.57
CA ALA A 41 13.35 5.94 -5.34
C ALA A 41 14.33 4.74 -5.25
N GLU A 42 15.30 4.67 -6.16
CA GLU A 42 16.29 3.57 -6.23
C GLU A 42 17.05 3.35 -4.91
N GLU A 43 17.29 4.42 -4.13
CA GLU A 43 18.05 4.37 -2.88
C GLU A 43 17.19 4.25 -1.61
N ALA A 44 15.86 4.24 -1.72
CA ALA A 44 14.98 4.20 -0.56
C ALA A 44 14.93 2.79 0.06
N HIS A 45 15.82 2.54 1.03
CA HIS A 45 15.80 1.31 1.81
C HIS A 45 14.84 1.44 3.01
N ILE A 46 13.59 1.01 2.83
CA ILE A 46 12.62 0.86 3.93
C ILE A 46 12.94 -0.41 4.69
N ARG A 47 13.39 -0.27 5.94
CA ARG A 47 13.84 -1.36 6.82
C ARG A 47 12.68 -2.16 7.40
N ASP A 48 11.58 -1.47 7.73
CA ASP A 48 10.39 -2.15 8.25
C ASP A 48 9.58 -2.75 7.09
N PRO A 49 9.51 -4.09 6.97
CA PRO A 49 8.80 -4.73 5.87
C PRO A 49 7.31 -4.38 5.86
N LEU A 50 6.69 -4.09 7.01
CA LEU A 50 5.29 -3.72 7.09
C LEU A 50 5.05 -2.31 6.57
N VAL A 51 5.97 -1.38 6.84
CA VAL A 51 5.94 -0.04 6.24
C VAL A 51 6.12 -0.13 4.74
N ARG A 52 7.06 -0.95 4.25
CA ARG A 52 7.28 -1.16 2.82
C ARG A 52 6.04 -1.72 2.13
N SER A 53 5.40 -2.72 2.72
CA SER A 53 4.15 -3.32 2.22
C SER A 53 3.02 -2.29 2.14
N ALA A 54 2.86 -1.46 3.18
CA ALA A 54 1.86 -0.39 3.17
C ALA A 54 2.11 0.67 2.10
N LEU A 55 3.37 1.08 1.91
CA LEU A 55 3.73 2.07 0.88
C LEU A 55 3.38 1.57 -0.53
N LEU A 56 3.62 0.29 -0.83
CA LEU A 56 3.21 -0.32 -2.09
C LEU A 56 1.68 -0.27 -2.29
N ARG A 57 0.90 -0.52 -1.23
CA ARG A 57 -0.57 -0.43 -1.28
C ARG A 57 -1.05 1.01 -1.49
N LEU A 58 -0.51 1.96 -0.72
CA LEU A 58 -0.85 3.38 -0.83
C LEU A 58 -0.48 3.96 -2.21
N HIS A 59 0.62 3.50 -2.81
CA HIS A 59 0.97 3.80 -4.19
C HIS A 59 -0.07 3.24 -5.19
N GLY A 60 -0.57 2.03 -4.96
CA GLY A 60 -1.56 1.35 -5.79
C GLY A 60 -3.00 1.87 -5.68
N PHE A 61 -3.40 2.54 -4.60
CA PHE A 61 -4.81 2.94 -4.42
C PHE A 61 -5.30 4.05 -5.37
N ASP A 62 -4.39 4.74 -6.05
CA ASP A 62 -4.75 5.70 -7.10
C ASP A 62 -4.88 5.04 -8.49
N MET A 63 -4.84 3.71 -8.58
CA MET A 63 -5.07 3.01 -9.85
C MET A 63 -6.52 3.13 -10.32
N ILE A 64 -6.67 3.47 -11.60
CA ILE A 64 -7.95 3.52 -12.32
C ILE A 64 -7.95 2.56 -13.50
N CYS A 65 -9.14 2.06 -13.86
CA CYS A 65 -9.40 1.39 -15.13
C CYS A 65 -9.58 2.43 -16.23
N VAL A 66 -8.77 2.33 -17.30
CA VAL A 66 -8.77 3.29 -18.42
C VAL A 66 -9.75 2.90 -19.52
N ASN A 67 -10.12 1.62 -19.59
CA ASN A 67 -11.09 1.13 -20.56
C ASN A 67 -12.19 0.28 -19.90
N ALA A 68 -13.31 0.15 -20.60
CA ALA A 68 -14.47 -0.60 -20.13
C ALA A 68 -14.19 -2.10 -19.96
N GLN A 69 -13.13 -2.62 -20.58
CA GLN A 69 -12.69 -4.01 -20.46
C GLN A 69 -11.86 -4.26 -19.19
N GLY A 70 -11.47 -3.22 -18.45
CA GLY A 70 -10.74 -3.34 -17.18
C GLY A 70 -9.30 -3.89 -17.29
N ASN A 71 -8.77 -4.04 -18.50
CA ASN A 71 -7.44 -4.64 -18.73
C ASN A 71 -6.32 -3.60 -18.89
N VAL A 72 -6.64 -2.31 -18.89
CA VAL A 72 -5.64 -1.23 -18.90
C VAL A 72 -5.81 -0.42 -17.62
N MET A 73 -4.78 -0.44 -16.78
CA MET A 73 -4.72 0.29 -15.52
C MET A 73 -3.64 1.39 -15.58
N ARG A 74 -3.90 2.53 -14.95
CA ARG A 74 -2.90 3.58 -14.71
C ARG A 74 -3.16 4.28 -13.39
N HIS A 75 -2.15 4.96 -12.85
CA HIS A 75 -2.36 5.87 -11.72
C HIS A 75 -3.01 7.17 -12.19
N GLY A 76 -4.05 7.59 -11.47
CA GLY A 76 -4.70 8.88 -11.61
C GLY A 76 -5.47 9.11 -12.92
N GLY A 77 -6.29 10.16 -12.93
CA GLY A 77 -7.05 10.63 -14.10
C GLY A 77 -8.54 10.35 -14.02
N GLN A 78 -9.21 10.39 -15.17
CA GLN A 78 -10.64 10.11 -15.29
C GLN A 78 -10.83 8.62 -15.60
N GLY A 79 -11.46 7.90 -14.66
CA GLY A 79 -11.76 6.47 -14.74
C GLY A 79 -12.31 5.97 -13.41
N GLU A 80 -12.80 4.73 -13.41
CA GLU A 80 -13.24 4.07 -12.18
C GLU A 80 -12.01 3.57 -11.41
N PHE A 81 -11.98 3.83 -10.10
CA PHE A 81 -10.90 3.33 -9.24
C PHE A 81 -10.98 1.81 -9.10
N VAL A 82 -9.83 1.14 -9.21
CA VAL A 82 -9.71 -0.31 -9.04
C VAL A 82 -10.12 -0.75 -7.63
N TYR A 83 -9.82 0.08 -6.63
CA TYR A 83 -10.16 -0.19 -5.23
C TYR A 83 -11.23 0.77 -4.75
N SER A 84 -12.34 0.24 -4.24
CA SER A 84 -13.34 1.00 -3.50
C SER A 84 -12.77 1.50 -2.15
N ILE A 85 -13.43 2.50 -1.54
CA ILE A 85 -13.05 2.97 -0.20
C ILE A 85 -13.23 1.86 0.85
N THR A 86 -14.23 1.00 0.70
CA THR A 86 -14.46 -0.15 1.59
C THR A 86 -13.30 -1.14 1.52
N GLU A 87 -12.81 -1.46 0.33
CA GLU A 87 -11.64 -2.33 0.17
C GLU A 87 -10.37 -1.70 0.75
N ILE A 88 -10.18 -0.39 0.59
CA ILE A 88 -9.07 0.35 1.21
C ILE A 88 -9.15 0.28 2.75
N ALA A 89 -10.34 0.41 3.32
CA ALA A 89 -10.56 0.30 4.76
C ALA A 89 -10.30 -1.12 5.28
N SER A 90 -10.80 -2.14 4.58
CA SER A 90 -10.51 -3.54 4.90
C SER A 90 -9.03 -3.86 4.80
N ALA A 91 -8.34 -3.30 3.81
CA ALA A 91 -6.89 -3.47 3.65
C ALA A 91 -6.08 -2.80 4.78
N LEU A 92 -6.56 -1.69 5.34
CA LEU A 92 -5.97 -1.07 6.53
C LEU A 92 -6.11 -1.96 7.76
N GLU A 93 -7.30 -2.52 7.98
CA GLU A 93 -7.55 -3.42 9.09
C GLU A 93 -6.67 -4.68 9.00
N GLN A 94 -6.60 -5.30 7.82
CA GLN A 94 -5.70 -6.42 7.59
C GLN A 94 -4.24 -6.05 7.87
N TRP A 95 -3.78 -4.88 7.40
CA TRP A 95 -2.41 -4.46 7.64
C TRP A 95 -2.10 -4.22 9.12
N ARG A 96 -3.07 -3.73 9.92
CA ARG A 96 -2.92 -3.61 11.38
C ARG A 96 -2.80 -4.98 12.05
N GLN A 97 -3.56 -5.97 11.60
CA GLN A 97 -3.45 -7.34 12.07
C GLN A 97 -2.07 -7.93 11.71
N ASP A 98 -1.60 -7.69 10.49
CA ASP A 98 -0.27 -8.11 10.05
C ASP A 98 0.83 -7.48 10.93
N CYS A 99 0.70 -6.19 11.29
CA CYS A 99 1.60 -5.52 12.23
C CYS A 99 1.59 -6.19 13.61
N ALA A 100 0.40 -6.48 14.16
CA ALA A 100 0.28 -7.13 15.46
C ALA A 100 0.90 -8.54 15.47
N VAL A 101 0.70 -9.31 14.38
CA VAL A 101 1.34 -10.61 14.20
C VAL A 101 2.85 -10.45 14.12
N PHE A 102 3.37 -9.53 13.31
CA PHE A 102 4.80 -9.27 13.21
C PHE A 102 5.41 -8.88 14.55
N ASP A 103 4.74 -8.04 15.34
CA ASP A 103 5.25 -7.60 16.65
C ASP A 103 5.30 -8.76 17.66
N SER A 104 4.42 -9.76 17.51
CA SER A 104 4.41 -10.97 18.34
C SER A 104 5.43 -12.04 17.89
N ASP A 105 5.73 -12.12 16.60
CA ASP A 105 6.65 -13.09 16.00
C ASP A 105 7.30 -12.55 14.72
N PRO A 106 8.36 -11.72 14.84
CA PRO A 106 9.04 -11.17 13.68
C PRO A 106 9.73 -12.23 12.82
N ALA A 107 10.14 -13.36 13.43
CA ALA A 107 10.91 -14.41 12.78
C ALA A 107 10.03 -15.33 11.91
N GLY A 108 8.79 -15.59 12.33
CA GLY A 108 7.81 -16.39 11.58
C GLY A 108 7.09 -15.62 10.46
N PHE A 109 7.16 -14.28 10.46
CA PHE A 109 6.43 -13.46 9.49
C PHE A 109 6.83 -13.69 8.01
N PRO A 110 8.12 -13.79 7.63
CA PRO A 110 8.52 -13.99 6.23
C PRO A 110 8.02 -15.31 5.63
N GLU A 111 7.86 -16.36 6.45
CA GLU A 111 7.32 -17.64 6.00
C GLU A 111 5.83 -17.51 5.69
N ARG A 112 5.08 -16.85 6.58
CA ARG A 112 3.65 -16.57 6.39
C ARG A 112 3.37 -15.67 5.19
N GLU A 113 4.20 -14.64 4.96
CA GLU A 113 4.07 -13.82 3.74
C GLU A 113 4.25 -14.65 2.46
N ARG A 114 5.20 -15.60 2.46
CA ARG A 114 5.41 -16.50 1.32
C ARG A 114 4.20 -17.43 1.11
N GLU A 115 3.58 -17.90 2.18
CA GLU A 115 2.36 -18.71 2.11
C GLU A 115 1.17 -17.91 1.58
N ALA A 116 0.95 -16.69 2.10
CA ALA A 116 -0.09 -15.79 1.64
C ALA A 116 0.09 -15.40 0.17
N ALA A 117 1.31 -15.07 -0.27
CA ALA A 117 1.61 -14.79 -1.67
C ALA A 117 1.40 -16.02 -2.58
N ARG A 118 1.65 -17.24 -2.09
CA ARG A 118 1.33 -18.49 -2.81
C ARG A 118 -0.19 -18.73 -2.88
N ALA A 119 -0.94 -18.43 -1.82
CA ALA A 119 -2.39 -18.55 -1.82
C ALA A 119 -3.04 -17.53 -2.78
N TYR A 120 -2.58 -16.28 -2.76
CA TYR A 120 -3.04 -15.23 -3.67
C TYR A 120 -2.80 -15.58 -5.14
N ARG A 121 -1.58 -16.05 -5.48
CA ARG A 121 -1.28 -16.52 -6.85
C ARG A 121 -2.13 -17.72 -7.30
N ARG A 122 -2.53 -18.59 -6.37
CA ARG A 122 -3.45 -19.70 -6.66
C ARG A 122 -4.88 -19.23 -6.93
N HIS A 123 -5.33 -18.20 -6.22
CA HIS A 123 -6.66 -17.60 -6.44
C HIS A 123 -6.74 -16.69 -7.68
N GLN A 124 -5.61 -16.15 -8.15
CA GLN A 124 -5.53 -15.34 -9.38
C GLN A 124 -5.16 -16.16 -10.64
N GLY A 125 -5.02 -17.48 -10.50
CA GLY A 125 -4.57 -18.40 -11.54
C GLY A 125 -5.68 -19.25 -12.17
N GLU A 126 -6.86 -18.69 -12.44
CA GLU A 126 -7.78 -19.23 -13.44
C GLU A 126 -7.54 -18.52 -14.78
N VAL A 127 -6.71 -19.14 -15.62
CA VAL A 127 -6.76 -19.04 -17.08
C VAL A 127 -6.74 -20.45 -17.63
#